data_AF-A0A369QDU9-F1
#
_entry.id   AF-A0A369QDU9-F1
#
_cell.length_a   1.000
_cell.length_b   1.000
_cell.length_c   1.000
_cell.angle_alpha   90.00
_cell.angle_beta   90.00
_cell.angle_gamma   90.00
#
_symmetry.space_group_name_H-M   'P 1'
#
loop_
_entity.id
_entity.type
_entity.pdbx_description
1 polymer ?
#
loop_
_entity_poly.entity_id
_entity_poly.type
_entity_poly.pdbx_seq_one_letter_code
_entity_poly.pdbx_strand_id
1 'polypeptide(L)'
;MSRIFKKIGLLTGLVVLLLMPIIWRFNVGHLDTHYTRLTTTKAPSLIIGTSRAAQGILPLMFKEMAPHMQNFAFTIMHTPFGPTYLDLIHKK
;
A
#
# COMPACT_ATOMS: atom_id res chain seq x y z
N MET A 1 31.93 13.21 31.63
CA MET A 1 30.54 12.70 31.53
C MET A 1 29.53 13.71 30.98
N SER A 2 29.33 14.88 31.61
CA SER A 2 28.21 15.80 31.29
C SER A 2 28.17 16.35 29.85
N ARG A 3 29.32 16.58 29.21
CA ARG A 3 29.40 17.07 27.82
C ARG A 3 28.92 16.05 26.79
N ILE A 4 29.10 14.75 27.06
CA ILE A 4 28.67 13.66 26.17
C ILE A 4 27.16 13.51 26.24
N PHE A 5 26.58 13.54 27.45
CA PHE A 5 25.13 13.52 27.64
C PHE A 5 24.42 14.68 26.95
N LYS A 6 24.98 15.90 27.00
CA LYS A 6 24.43 17.06 26.27
C LYS A 6 24.45 16.86 24.75
N LYS A 7 25.50 16.27 24.20
CA LYS A 7 25.61 15.96 22.76
C LYS A 7 24.61 14.88 22.34
N ILE A 8 24.43 13.84 23.15
CA ILE A 8 23.43 12.78 22.90
C ILE A 8 22.01 13.36 22.95
N GLY A 9 21.71 14.21 23.93
CA GLY A 9 20.43 14.92 24.02
C GLY A 9 20.16 15.82 22.81
N LEU A 10 21.18 16.53 22.33
CA LEU A 10 21.08 17.35 21.12
C LEU A 10 20.82 16.52 19.86
N LEU A 11 21.56 15.41 19.68
CA LEU A 11 21.44 14.53 18.52
C LEU A 11 20.06 13.85 18.49
N THR A 12 19.60 13.34 19.62
CA THR A 12 18.28 12.72 19.74
C THR A 12 17.16 13.73 19.49
N GLY A 13 17.27 14.94 20.06
CA GLY A 13 16.33 16.03 19.78
C GLY A 13 16.29 16.42 18.30
N LEU A 14 17.45 16.49 17.63
CA LEU A 14 17.54 16.76 16.20
C LEU A 14 16.86 15.67 15.36
N VAL A 15 17.08 14.39 15.70
CA VAL A 15 16.44 13.27 14.99
C VAL A 15 14.92 13.32 15.15
N VAL A 16 14.41 13.58 16.35
CA VAL A 16 12.95 13.70 16.58
C VAL A 16 12.37 14.89 15.80
N LEU A 17 13.07 16.03 15.77
CA LEU A 17 12.66 17.21 15.01
C LEU A 17 12.61 16.93 13.50
N LEU A 18 13.57 16.18 12.97
CA LEU A 18 13.60 15.78 11.55
C LEU A 18 12.52 14.75 11.19
N LEU A 19 12.11 13.91 12.14
CA LEU A 19 11.06 12.91 11.94
C LEU A 19 9.64 13.49 12.10
N MET A 20 9.46 14.59 12.82
CA MET A 20 8.17 15.24 13.06
C MET A 20 7.35 15.53 11.77
N PRO A 21 7.92 16.12 10.70
CA PRO A 21 7.20 16.36 9.46
C PRO A 21 6.77 15.07 8.74
N ILE A 22 7.57 13.99 8.89
CA ILE A 22 7.27 12.68 8.30
C ILE A 22 6.09 12.05 9.04
N ILE A 23 6.08 12.13 10.38
CA ILE A 23 4.97 11.66 11.22
C ILE A 23 3.67 12.42 10.89
N TRP A 24 3.76 13.73 10.68
CA TRP A 24 2.61 14.56 10.34
C TRP A 24 1.98 14.20 8.98
N ARG A 25 2.76 13.69 8.02
CA ARG A 25 2.24 13.17 6.74
C ARG A 25 1.40 11.90 6.90
N PHE A 26 1.58 11.13 7.97
CA PHE A 26 0.75 9.94 8.25
C PHE A 26 -0.64 10.28 8.82
N ASN A 27 -0.88 11.55 9.19
CA ASN A 27 -2.16 12.01 9.73
C ASN A 27 -3.19 12.34 8.64
N VAL A 28 -2.79 12.31 7.36
CA VAL A 28 -3.74 12.29 6.24
C VAL A 28 -4.21 10.84 6.14
N GLY A 29 -5.38 10.59 6.74
CA GLY A 29 -6.06 9.30 6.95
C GLY A 29 -5.41 8.11 6.25
N HIS A 30 -4.98 7.14 7.05
CA HIS A 30 -4.55 5.81 6.61
C HIS A 30 -5.67 5.18 5.76
N LEU A 31 -5.72 5.54 4.48
CA LEU A 31 -6.34 4.73 3.46
C LEU A 31 -5.51 3.46 3.51
N ASP A 32 -6.13 2.38 3.98
CA ASP A 32 -5.55 1.05 3.91
C ASP A 32 -4.80 0.94 2.57
N THR A 33 -3.57 0.42 2.57
CA THR A 33 -2.79 0.21 1.34
C THR A 33 -3.58 -0.53 0.25
N HIS A 34 -4.66 -1.22 0.65
CA HIS A 34 -5.63 -1.91 -0.16
C HIS A 34 -6.85 -1.07 -0.57
N TYR A 35 -7.17 0.03 0.13
CA TYR A 35 -8.33 0.90 -0.12
C TYR A 35 -8.41 1.38 -1.56
N THR A 36 -7.29 1.86 -2.12
CA THR A 36 -7.25 2.30 -3.52
C THR A 36 -7.62 1.18 -4.48
N ARG A 37 -7.29 -0.09 -4.18
CA ARG A 37 -7.66 -1.25 -5.02
C ARG A 37 -9.17 -1.51 -4.97
N LEU A 38 -9.83 -1.17 -3.87
CA LEU A 38 -11.26 -1.33 -3.65
C LEU A 38 -12.08 -0.20 -4.28
N THR A 39 -11.56 1.03 -4.28
CA THR A 39 -12.28 2.21 -4.76
C THR A 39 -11.94 2.63 -6.20
N THR A 40 -11.10 1.87 -6.91
CA THR A 40 -10.84 2.13 -8.34
C THR A 40 -12.05 1.80 -9.20
N THR A 41 -12.18 2.52 -10.31
CA THR A 41 -13.20 2.30 -11.33
C THR A 41 -13.19 0.86 -11.85
N LYS A 42 -14.33 0.42 -12.40
CA LYS A 42 -14.45 -0.89 -13.06
C LYS A 42 -13.37 -1.09 -14.12
N ALA A 43 -12.86 -2.31 -14.24
CA ALA A 43 -11.81 -2.66 -15.19
C ALA A 43 -12.21 -3.90 -15.98
N PRO A 44 -11.87 -3.97 -17.28
CA PRO A 44 -12.19 -5.11 -18.12
C PRO A 44 -11.40 -6.38 -17.74
N SER A 45 -10.33 -6.23 -16.95
CA SER A 45 -9.49 -7.34 -16.51
C SER A 45 -8.85 -7.06 -15.16
N LEU A 46 -8.70 -8.12 -14.36
CA LEU A 46 -8.18 -8.07 -13.00
C LEU A 46 -7.10 -9.13 -12.80
N ILE A 47 -6.02 -8.74 -12.12
CA ILE A 47 -5.07 -9.68 -11.51
C ILE A 47 -5.61 -9.99 -10.12
N ILE A 48 -5.89 -11.27 -9.84
CA ILE A 48 -6.40 -11.74 -8.55
C ILE A 48 -5.40 -12.75 -7.99
N GLY A 49 -5.14 -12.69 -6.68
CA GLY A 49 -4.23 -13.62 -6.02
C GLY A 49 -3.60 -13.03 -4.77
N THR A 50 -2.51 -13.65 -4.30
CA THR A 50 -1.75 -13.19 -3.13
C THR A 50 -0.65 -12.19 -3.51
N SER A 51 0.20 -11.81 -2.55
CA SER A 51 1.31 -10.88 -2.75
C SER A 51 2.22 -11.28 -3.90
N ARG A 52 2.34 -12.59 -4.17
CA ARG A 52 3.12 -13.11 -5.31
C ARG A 52 2.50 -12.77 -6.66
N ALA A 53 1.17 -12.86 -6.80
CA ALA A 53 0.49 -12.42 -8.02
C ALA A 53 0.63 -10.91 -8.21
N ALA A 54 0.54 -10.15 -7.11
CA ALA A 54 0.71 -8.70 -7.13
C ALA A 54 2.09 -8.26 -7.64
N GLN A 55 3.14 -9.00 -7.29
CA GLN A 55 4.54 -8.70 -7.64
C GLN A 55 4.96 -9.32 -8.98
N GLY A 56 4.50 -10.53 -9.28
CA GLY A 56 4.94 -11.31 -10.44
C GLY A 56 4.22 -10.98 -11.75
N ILE A 57 3.03 -10.36 -11.68
CA ILE A 57 2.23 -10.01 -12.85
C ILE A 57 2.13 -8.48 -12.92
N LEU A 58 2.86 -7.88 -13.85
CA LEU A 58 2.88 -6.44 -14.07
C LEU A 58 1.85 -6.07 -15.15
N PRO A 59 0.79 -5.29 -14.84
CA PRO A 59 -0.23 -4.91 -15.83
C PRO A 59 0.34 -4.28 -17.11
N LEU A 60 1.46 -3.57 -17.00
CA LEU A 60 2.14 -2.93 -18.12
C LEU A 60 2.55 -3.93 -19.21
N MET A 61 2.93 -5.15 -18.83
CA MET A 61 3.33 -6.19 -19.78
C MET A 61 2.15 -6.73 -20.60
N PHE A 62 0.92 -6.49 -20.15
CA PHE A 62 -0.30 -6.98 -20.80
C PHE A 62 -1.10 -5.86 -21.47
N LYS A 63 -0.53 -4.66 -21.61
CA LYS A 63 -1.25 -3.47 -22.08
C LYS A 63 -1.92 -3.66 -23.46
N GLU A 64 -1.30 -4.44 -24.35
CA GLU A 64 -1.83 -4.72 -25.69
C GLU A 64 -2.98 -5.75 -25.68
N MET A 65 -2.87 -6.78 -24.82
CA MET A 65 -3.85 -7.86 -24.73
C MET A 65 -5.03 -7.51 -23.81
N ALA A 66 -4.77 -6.73 -22.78
CA ALA A 66 -5.69 -6.41 -21.70
C ALA A 66 -5.47 -4.96 -21.24
N PRO A 67 -5.88 -3.98 -22.07
CA PRO A 67 -5.75 -2.58 -21.71
C PRO A 67 -6.54 -2.28 -20.43
N HIS A 68 -5.97 -1.44 -19.58
CA HIS A 68 -6.54 -1.06 -18.28
C HIS A 68 -6.70 -2.20 -17.27
N MET A 69 -5.92 -3.28 -17.40
CA MET A 69 -5.83 -4.32 -16.37
C MET A 69 -5.47 -3.72 -15.00
N GLN A 70 -6.27 -4.06 -13.98
CA GLN A 70 -6.00 -3.62 -12.61
C GLN A 70 -5.44 -4.74 -11.75
N ASN A 71 -4.54 -4.39 -10.84
CA ASN A 71 -4.01 -5.31 -9.86
C ASN A 71 -4.89 -5.32 -8.61
N PHE A 72 -5.70 -6.37 -8.45
CA PHE A 72 -6.60 -6.61 -7.33
C PHE A 72 -6.11 -7.77 -6.43
N ALA A 73 -4.84 -8.14 -6.53
CA ALA A 73 -4.24 -9.11 -5.63
C ALA A 73 -3.98 -8.48 -4.25
N PHE A 74 -4.07 -9.27 -3.18
CA PHE A 74 -3.87 -8.83 -1.78
C PHE A 74 -2.80 -9.67 -1.08
N THR A 75 -2.55 -9.43 0.22
CA THR A 75 -1.60 -10.25 0.98
C THR A 75 -2.17 -11.63 1.31
N ILE A 76 -1.34 -12.59 1.73
CA ILE A 76 -1.85 -13.90 2.19
C ILE A 76 -2.78 -13.76 3.41
N MET A 77 -2.54 -12.74 4.25
CA MET A 77 -3.34 -12.43 5.43
C MET A 77 -4.70 -11.79 5.08
N HIS A 78 -4.77 -11.10 3.95
CA HIS A 78 -5.99 -10.47 3.44
C HIS A 78 -6.38 -11.20 2.14
N THR A 79 -7.05 -12.34 2.26
CA THR A 79 -7.37 -13.14 1.08
C THR A 79 -8.35 -12.40 0.14
N PRO A 80 -8.07 -12.32 -1.18
CA PRO A 80 -9.04 -11.81 -2.17
C PRO A 80 -10.31 -12.67 -2.27
N PHE A 81 -10.32 -13.86 -1.66
CA PHE A 81 -11.38 -14.85 -1.81
C PHE A 81 -12.37 -14.87 -0.63
N GLY A 82 -12.21 -13.97 0.34
CA GLY A 82 -13.24 -13.76 1.37
C GLY A 82 -14.52 -13.19 0.75
N PRO A 83 -15.70 -13.40 1.36
CA PRO A 83 -16.99 -13.03 0.77
C PRO A 83 -17.04 -11.55 0.36
N THR A 84 -16.52 -10.64 1.19
CA THR A 84 -16.48 -9.20 0.89
C THR A 84 -15.66 -8.87 -0.36
N TYR A 85 -14.51 -9.51 -0.56
CA TYR A 85 -13.65 -9.26 -1.72
C TYR A 85 -14.18 -9.97 -2.96
N LEU A 86 -14.78 -11.15 -2.80
CA LEU A 86 -15.45 -11.88 -3.87
C LEU A 86 -16.61 -11.05 -4.44
N ASP A 87 -17.46 -10.48 -3.57
CA ASP A 87 -18.54 -9.59 -3.99
C ASP A 87 -18.02 -8.36 -4.73
N LEU A 88 -16.86 -7.83 -4.33
CA LEU A 88 -16.22 -6.72 -5.03
C LEU A 88 -15.63 -7.12 -6.38
N ILE A 89 -15.07 -8.33 -6.51
CA ILE A 89 -14.62 -8.88 -7.80
C ILE A 89 -15.82 -9.01 -8.74
N HIS A 90 -16.97 -9.50 -8.26
CA HIS A 90 -18.19 -9.60 -9.06
C HIS A 90 -18.79 -8.23 -9.43
N LYS A 91 -18.57 -7.20 -8.62
CA LYS A 91 -19.06 -5.84 -8.89
C LYS A 91 -18.13 -5.03 -9.82
N LYS A 92 -16.83 -5.33 -9.85
CA LYS A 92 -15.85 -4.69 -10.75
C LYS A 92 -16.10 -5.01 -12.21
#